data_AF-A0A3P6QM22-F1
#
_entry.id   AF-A0A3P6QM22-F1
#
_cell.length_a   1.000
_cell.length_b   1.000
_cell.length_c   1.000
_cell.angle_alpha   90.00
_cell.angle_beta   90.00
_cell.angle_gamma   90.00
#
_symmetry.space_group_name_H-M   'P 1'
#
loop_
_entity.id
_entity.type
_entity.pdbx_description
1 polymer ?
#
loop_
_entity_poly.entity_id
_entity_poly.type
_entity_poly.pdbx_seq_one_letter_code
_entity_poly.pdbx_strand_id
1 'polypeptide(L)'
;MIPYCIMMFIEGTPLFLIELGIGQKMRLGPVGVWNEIHPYLGGVGVSAAVVSFLVALYYNVIITWCIYYLYKSFSFNLPWGTCPEVNGTMVEECRISSSTTSYFWNREAIDTSESIGDFGGFVPHITISLVLAWVLIYLCVMRGIKSSGKVMYLTATFPYVVTTCFLVRSLMLEGAAEGLKYMMTPDVRLQFIIN
;
A
#
# COMPACT_ATOMS: atom_id res chain seq x y z
N MET A 1 -0.20 21.11 2.70
CA MET A 1 0.24 20.90 4.09
C MET A 1 -0.65 21.60 5.11
N ILE A 2 -0.97 22.89 4.95
CA ILE A 2 -1.81 23.63 5.92
C ILE A 2 -3.16 22.92 6.22
N PRO A 3 -3.97 22.50 5.22
CA PRO A 3 -5.25 21.83 5.49
C PRO A 3 -5.08 20.49 6.22
N TYR A 4 -4.05 19.73 5.86
CA TYR A 4 -3.72 18.45 6.49
C TYR A 4 -3.43 18.63 7.99
N CYS A 5 -2.59 19.62 8.35
CA CYS A 5 -2.27 19.88 9.76
C CYS A 5 -3.52 20.28 10.56
N ILE A 6 -4.37 21.15 9.99
CA ILE A 6 -5.60 21.59 10.67
C ILE A 6 -6.54 20.40 10.93
N MET A 7 -6.84 19.58 9.91
CA MET A 7 -7.72 18.42 10.07
C MET A 7 -7.14 17.36 11.01
N MET A 8 -5.82 17.16 11.01
CA MET A 8 -5.15 16.22 11.91
C MET A 8 -5.33 16.60 13.40
N PHE A 9 -5.27 17.89 13.73
CA PHE A 9 -5.47 18.33 15.13
C PHE A 9 -6.95 18.42 15.52
N ILE A 10 -7.83 18.83 14.61
CA ILE A 10 -9.26 19.02 14.90
C ILE A 10 -10.03 17.69 14.91
N GLU A 11 -9.74 16.80 13.97
CA GLU A 11 -10.50 15.55 13.78
C GLU A 11 -9.68 14.32 14.13
N GLY A 12 -8.46 14.19 13.57
CA GLY A 12 -7.65 12.99 13.72
C GLY A 12 -7.27 12.67 15.18
N THR A 13 -6.68 13.64 15.87
CA THR A 13 -6.21 13.46 17.25
C THR A 13 -7.37 13.17 18.22
N PRO A 14 -8.49 13.93 18.21
CA PRO A 14 -9.63 13.63 19.08
C PRO A 14 -10.26 12.27 18.81
N LEU A 15 -10.48 11.89 17.55
CA LEU A 15 -11.06 10.58 17.21
C LEU A 15 -10.17 9.43 17.70
N PHE A 16 -8.86 9.51 17.46
CA PHE A 16 -7.91 8.51 17.91
C PHE A 16 -7.91 8.33 19.43
N LEU A 17 -7.94 9.44 20.18
CA LEU A 17 -7.97 9.41 21.65
C LEU A 17 -9.28 8.84 22.20
N ILE A 18 -10.42 9.19 21.59
CA ILE A 18 -11.73 8.66 21.98
C ILE A 18 -11.78 7.14 21.77
N GLU A 19 -11.35 6.67 20.60
CA GLU A 19 -11.35 5.23 20.27
C GLU A 19 -10.44 4.43 21.21
N LEU A 20 -9.22 4.92 21.47
CA LEU A 20 -8.30 4.29 22.41
C LEU A 20 -8.87 4.28 23.84
N GLY A 21 -9.45 5.41 24.29
CA GLY A 21 -10.03 5.53 25.62
C GLY A 21 -11.23 4.60 25.83
N ILE A 22 -12.13 4.51 24.86
CA ILE A 22 -13.28 3.60 24.88
C ILE A 22 -12.81 2.14 24.88
N GLY A 23 -11.87 1.79 24.00
CA GLY A 23 -11.32 0.43 23.90
C GLY A 23 -10.66 -0.02 25.20
N GLN A 24 -9.86 0.84 25.84
CA GLN A 24 -9.21 0.54 27.11
C GLN A 24 -10.19 0.40 28.28
N LYS A 25 -11.22 1.25 28.33
CA LYS A 25 -12.23 1.25 29.40
C LYS A 25 -13.16 0.03 29.30
N MET A 26 -13.67 -0.28 28.12
CA MET A 26 -14.66 -1.34 27.94
C MET A 26 -14.05 -2.72 27.72
N ARG A 27 -12.84 -2.82 27.15
CA ARG A 27 -12.13 -4.09 26.88
C ARG A 27 -12.94 -5.09 26.05
N LEU A 28 -13.82 -4.58 25.20
CA LEU A 28 -14.65 -5.34 24.27
C LEU A 28 -14.19 -5.09 22.83
N GLY A 29 -14.56 -6.00 21.92
CA GLY A 29 -14.41 -5.77 20.49
C GLY A 29 -15.38 -4.68 19.99
N PRO A 30 -15.19 -4.18 18.76
CA PRO A 30 -15.94 -3.03 18.23
C PRO A 30 -17.46 -3.25 18.22
N VAL A 31 -17.95 -4.44 17.87
CA VAL A 31 -19.40 -4.76 17.93
C VAL A 31 -19.92 -4.73 19.37
N GLY A 32 -19.16 -5.24 20.33
CA GLY A 32 -19.54 -5.23 21.74
C GLY A 32 -19.57 -3.82 22.31
N VAL A 33 -18.54 -3.02 22.02
CA VAL A 33 -18.44 -1.61 22.42
C VAL A 33 -19.68 -0.81 22.04
N TRP A 34 -20.12 -0.89 20.79
CA TRP A 34 -21.26 -0.10 20.32
C TRP A 34 -22.60 -0.61 20.85
N ASN A 35 -22.75 -1.93 21.06
CA ASN A 35 -23.95 -2.51 21.69
C ASN A 35 -24.09 -2.10 23.16
N GLU A 36 -22.98 -2.02 23.91
CA GLU A 36 -23.00 -1.57 25.32
C GLU A 36 -23.32 -0.08 25.46
N ILE A 37 -22.90 0.76 24.50
CA ILE A 37 -23.26 2.19 24.50
C ILE A 37 -24.75 2.36 24.23
N HIS A 38 -25.26 1.73 23.16
CA HIS A 38 -26.68 1.74 22.83
C HIS A 38 -27.01 0.58 21.87
N PRO A 39 -28.06 -0.24 22.13
CA PRO A 39 -28.36 -1.42 21.30
C PRO A 39 -28.64 -1.11 19.82
N TYR A 40 -29.21 0.05 19.48
CA TYR A 40 -29.37 0.49 18.08
C TYR A 40 -28.05 0.84 17.36
N LEU A 41 -26.94 1.07 18.06
CA LEU A 41 -25.66 1.44 17.46
C LEU A 41 -24.79 0.23 17.08
N GLY A 42 -25.23 -0.99 17.35
CA GLY A 42 -24.48 -2.22 17.00
C GLY A 42 -24.04 -2.31 15.54
N GLY A 43 -24.81 -1.71 14.63
CA GLY A 43 -24.49 -1.64 13.21
C GLY A 43 -23.13 -1.00 12.91
N VAL A 44 -22.68 -0.04 13.73
CA VAL A 44 -21.39 0.65 13.55
C VAL A 44 -20.20 -0.31 13.70
N GLY A 45 -20.27 -1.24 14.66
CA GLY A 45 -19.24 -2.25 14.84
C GLY A 45 -19.21 -3.27 13.69
N VAL A 46 -20.38 -3.64 13.16
CA VAL A 46 -20.49 -4.56 12.02
C VAL A 46 -19.96 -3.88 10.76
N SER A 47 -20.30 -2.62 10.50
CA SER A 47 -19.76 -1.88 9.37
C SER A 47 -18.24 -1.75 9.43
N ALA A 48 -17.67 -1.51 10.63
CA ALA A 48 -16.22 -1.46 10.81
C ALA A 48 -15.54 -2.80 10.45
N ALA A 49 -16.17 -3.94 10.79
CA ALA A 49 -15.67 -5.26 10.43
C ALA A 49 -15.74 -5.51 8.91
N VAL A 50 -16.85 -5.11 8.26
CA VAL A 50 -17.02 -5.23 6.80
C VAL A 50 -15.98 -4.38 6.05
N VAL A 51 -15.79 -3.12 6.45
CA VAL A 51 -14.78 -2.24 5.85
C VAL A 51 -13.38 -2.83 6.06
N SER A 52 -13.06 -3.31 7.26
CA SER A 52 -11.77 -3.94 7.55
C SER A 52 -11.52 -5.18 6.68
N PHE A 53 -12.56 -5.98 6.42
CA PHE A 53 -12.47 -7.13 5.52
C PHE A 53 -12.20 -6.70 4.06
N LEU A 54 -12.94 -5.73 3.53
CA LEU A 54 -12.74 -5.22 2.17
C LEU A 54 -11.34 -4.63 2.00
N VAL A 55 -10.88 -3.86 2.98
CA VAL A 55 -9.52 -3.31 3.04
C VAL A 55 -8.48 -4.42 3.02
N ALA A 56 -8.66 -5.47 3.83
CA ALA A 56 -7.75 -6.61 3.85
C ALA A 56 -7.65 -7.31 2.48
N LEU A 57 -8.74 -7.42 1.72
CA LEU A 57 -8.72 -8.06 0.40
C LEU A 57 -7.82 -7.33 -0.59
N TYR A 58 -8.02 -6.02 -0.79
CA TYR A 58 -7.26 -5.29 -1.82
C TYR A 58 -5.83 -4.95 -1.35
N TYR A 59 -5.61 -4.68 -0.06
CA TYR A 59 -4.24 -4.44 0.42
C TYR A 59 -3.36 -5.68 0.29
N ASN A 60 -3.94 -6.88 0.40
CA ASN A 60 -3.19 -8.11 0.19
C ASN A 60 -2.75 -8.28 -1.28
N VAL A 61 -3.51 -7.73 -2.23
CA VAL A 61 -3.09 -7.64 -3.64
C VAL A 61 -1.86 -6.74 -3.79
N ILE A 62 -1.79 -5.62 -3.07
CA ILE A 62 -0.60 -4.74 -3.09
C ILE A 62 0.62 -5.49 -2.53
N ILE A 63 0.46 -6.23 -1.42
CA ILE A 63 1.53 -7.05 -0.84
C ILE A 63 2.02 -8.11 -1.85
N THR A 64 1.08 -8.71 -2.60
CA THR A 64 1.38 -9.66 -3.67
C THR A 64 2.31 -9.07 -4.72
N TRP A 65 2.03 -7.85 -5.18
CA TRP A 65 2.89 -7.15 -6.13
C TRP A 65 4.28 -6.88 -5.54
N CYS A 66 4.36 -6.44 -4.28
CA CYS A 66 5.65 -6.23 -3.60
C CYS A 66 6.48 -7.52 -3.51
N ILE A 67 5.86 -8.65 -3.16
CA ILE A 67 6.52 -9.97 -3.11
C ILE A 67 7.04 -10.37 -4.49
N TYR A 68 6.23 -10.19 -5.54
CA TYR A 68 6.63 -10.50 -6.91
C TYR A 68 7.84 -9.66 -7.37
N TYR A 69 7.81 -8.35 -7.12
CA TYR A 69 8.93 -7.44 -7.43
C TYR A 69 10.18 -7.76 -6.61
N LEU A 70 10.01 -8.12 -5.33
CA LEU A 70 11.13 -8.54 -4.48
C LEU A 70 11.80 -9.79 -5.04
N TYR A 71 11.03 -10.80 -5.44
CA TYR A 71 11.57 -12.01 -6.06
C TYR A 71 12.35 -11.69 -7.35
N LYS A 72 11.79 -10.85 -8.23
CA LYS A 72 12.45 -10.45 -9.49
C LYS A 72 13.72 -9.63 -9.27
N SER A 73 13.82 -8.91 -8.15
CA SER A 73 14.99 -8.08 -7.81
C SER A 73 16.26 -8.87 -7.46
N PHE A 74 16.16 -10.19 -7.23
CA PHE A 74 17.35 -11.04 -7.00
C PHE A 74 18.11 -11.41 -8.30
N SER A 75 17.63 -10.95 -9.46
CA SER A 75 18.30 -11.15 -10.74
C SER A 75 19.44 -10.15 -10.95
N PHE A 76 20.55 -10.57 -11.59
CA PHE A 76 21.68 -9.68 -11.89
C PHE A 76 21.29 -8.50 -12.78
N ASN A 77 20.49 -8.76 -13.82
CA ASN A 77 19.89 -7.72 -14.65
C ASN A 77 18.44 -7.56 -14.25
N LEU A 78 18.02 -6.32 -13.96
CA LEU A 78 16.64 -6.05 -13.57
C LEU A 78 15.75 -6.18 -14.81
N PRO A 79 14.62 -6.92 -14.72
CA PRO A 79 13.79 -7.19 -15.90
C PRO A 79 13.06 -5.94 -16.42
N TRP A 80 12.88 -4.92 -15.59
CA TRP A 80 12.35 -3.60 -16.00
C TRP A 80 13.45 -2.61 -16.44
N GLY A 81 14.72 -3.03 -16.48
CA GLY A 81 15.84 -2.17 -16.87
C GLY A 81 16.01 -2.01 -18.38
N THR A 82 15.57 -2.99 -19.18
CA THR A 82 15.75 -3.01 -20.64
C THR A 82 14.51 -3.58 -21.32
N CYS A 83 14.19 -3.11 -22.53
CA CYS A 83 13.14 -3.74 -23.33
C CYS A 83 13.57 -5.15 -23.79
N PRO A 84 12.66 -6.13 -23.78
CA PRO A 84 12.95 -7.45 -24.35
C PRO A 84 13.05 -7.37 -25.88
N GLU A 85 13.92 -8.22 -26.45
CA GLU A 85 14.09 -8.39 -27.89
C GLU A 85 13.59 -9.78 -28.30
N VAL A 86 12.80 -9.85 -29.37
CA VAL A 86 12.30 -11.10 -29.96
C VAL A 86 12.80 -11.18 -31.40
N ASN A 87 13.51 -12.25 -31.75
CA ASN A 87 14.12 -12.47 -33.06
C ASN A 87 15.03 -11.32 -33.54
N GLY A 88 15.75 -10.67 -32.61
CA GLY A 88 16.65 -9.55 -32.91
C GLY A 88 15.96 -8.21 -33.18
N THR A 89 14.64 -8.14 -32.98
CA THR A 89 13.87 -6.90 -33.03
C THR A 89 13.30 -6.58 -31.66
N MET A 90 13.42 -5.32 -31.23
CA MET A 90 12.78 -4.87 -29.99
C MET A 90 11.27 -5.00 -30.09
N VAL A 91 10.62 -5.38 -28.99
CA VAL A 91 9.16 -5.44 -28.94
C VAL A 91 8.56 -4.05 -29.12
N GLU A 92 7.71 -3.90 -30.14
CA GLU A 92 7.12 -2.61 -30.54
C GLU A 92 6.29 -1.98 -29.41
N GLU A 93 5.55 -2.80 -28.64
CA GLU A 93 4.80 -2.35 -27.47
C GLU A 93 5.71 -1.72 -26.41
N CYS A 94 6.91 -2.26 -26.19
CA CYS A 94 7.88 -1.70 -25.24
C CYS A 94 8.50 -0.41 -25.78
N ARG A 95 8.73 -0.33 -27.09
CA ARG A 95 9.28 0.87 -27.76
C ARG A 95 8.34 2.07 -27.69
N ILE A 96 7.04 1.85 -27.86
CA ILE A 96 6.03 2.92 -27.83
C ILE A 96 5.64 3.27 -26.38
N SER A 97 5.88 2.38 -25.42
CA SER A 97 5.55 2.61 -24.01
C SER A 97 6.32 3.78 -23.41
N SER A 98 5.72 4.44 -22.41
CA SER A 98 6.32 5.59 -21.72
C SER A 98 7.64 5.27 -21.01
N SER A 99 7.83 4.02 -20.59
CA SER A 99 9.08 3.51 -20.03
C SER A 99 9.13 1.99 -20.09
N THR A 100 10.32 1.41 -19.99
CA THR A 100 10.54 -0.04 -19.84
C THR A 100 9.81 -0.60 -18.61
N THR A 101 9.75 0.17 -17.52
CA THR A 101 9.02 -0.19 -16.30
C THR A 101 7.51 -0.23 -16.52
N SER A 102 6.96 0.71 -17.30
CA SER A 102 5.54 0.73 -17.64
C SER A 102 5.15 -0.50 -18.46
N TYR A 103 6.00 -0.89 -19.41
CA TYR A 103 5.82 -2.12 -20.19
C TYR A 103 5.90 -3.35 -19.29
N PHE A 104 6.92 -3.45 -18.44
CA PHE A 104 7.08 -4.57 -17.51
C PHE A 104 5.86 -4.72 -16.60
N TRP A 105 5.36 -3.62 -16.03
CA TRP A 105 4.17 -3.66 -15.19
C TRP A 105 2.97 -4.20 -15.98
N ASN A 106 2.59 -3.52 -17.07
CA ASN A 106 1.35 -3.83 -17.77
C ASN A 106 1.38 -5.17 -18.50
N ARG A 107 2.53 -5.59 -19.05
CA ARG A 107 2.60 -6.78 -19.91
C ARG A 107 3.18 -8.00 -19.23
N GLU A 108 4.22 -7.84 -18.42
CA GLU A 108 4.89 -8.99 -17.79
C GLU A 108 4.41 -9.25 -16.35
N ALA A 109 4.15 -8.21 -15.57
CA ALA A 109 3.75 -8.36 -14.18
C ALA A 109 2.26 -8.73 -14.07
N ILE A 110 1.37 -7.86 -14.56
CA ILE A 110 -0.08 -8.03 -14.37
C ILE A 110 -0.85 -8.53 -15.60
N ASP A 111 -0.24 -8.47 -16.79
CA ASP A 111 -0.87 -8.84 -18.08
C ASP A 111 -2.26 -8.20 -18.27
N THR A 112 -2.27 -6.87 -18.33
CA THR A 112 -3.48 -6.04 -18.41
C THR A 112 -4.28 -6.31 -19.68
N SER A 113 -5.59 -6.54 -19.54
CA SER A 113 -6.53 -6.62 -20.66
C SER A 113 -6.91 -5.23 -21.19
N GLU A 114 -7.42 -5.17 -22.43
CA GLU A 114 -7.83 -3.91 -23.06
C GLU A 114 -9.07 -3.28 -22.38
N SER A 115 -9.92 -4.11 -21.76
CA SER A 115 -11.18 -3.68 -21.15
C SER A 115 -11.45 -4.39 -19.83
N ILE A 116 -12.11 -3.68 -18.91
CA ILE A 116 -12.53 -4.21 -17.60
C ILE A 116 -13.54 -5.37 -17.70
N GLY A 117 -14.27 -5.45 -18.82
CA GLY A 117 -15.23 -6.53 -19.08
C GLY A 117 -14.58 -7.83 -19.54
N ASP A 118 -13.34 -7.76 -20.02
CA ASP A 118 -12.57 -8.91 -20.47
C ASP A 118 -11.71 -9.41 -19.31
N PHE A 119 -12.35 -10.20 -18.45
CA PHE A 119 -11.65 -10.97 -17.44
C PHE A 119 -10.88 -12.07 -18.16
N GLY A 120 -9.62 -11.78 -18.49
CA GLY A 120 -8.67 -12.79 -18.95
C GLY A 120 -8.53 -13.94 -17.93
N GLY A 121 -7.65 -14.89 -18.24
CA GLY A 121 -7.34 -15.99 -17.33
C GLY A 121 -6.60 -15.52 -16.07
N PHE A 122 -6.40 -16.45 -15.13
CA PHE A 122 -5.53 -16.22 -13.99
C PHE A 122 -4.06 -16.16 -14.42
N VAL A 123 -3.39 -15.06 -14.07
CA VAL A 123 -1.93 -14.92 -14.27
C VAL A 123 -1.20 -15.80 -13.24
N PRO A 124 -0.51 -16.88 -13.65
CA PRO A 124 -0.05 -17.90 -12.70
C PRO A 124 0.96 -17.39 -11.67
N HIS A 125 1.93 -16.56 -12.08
CA HIS A 125 2.95 -16.05 -11.18
C HIS A 125 2.38 -15.12 -10.10
N ILE A 126 1.46 -14.22 -10.47
CA ILE A 126 0.77 -13.35 -9.51
C ILE A 126 -0.12 -14.18 -8.58
N THR A 127 -0.81 -15.19 -9.11
CA THR A 127 -1.67 -16.08 -8.32
C THR A 127 -0.87 -16.84 -7.25
N ILE A 128 0.32 -17.34 -7.60
CA ILE A 128 1.23 -17.98 -6.65
C ILE A 128 1.72 -16.98 -5.59
N SER A 129 2.11 -15.77 -6.01
CA SER A 129 2.51 -14.70 -5.07
C SER A 129 1.37 -14.30 -4.13
N LEU A 130 0.11 -14.35 -4.58
CA LEU A 130 -1.07 -14.06 -3.76
C LEU A 130 -1.28 -15.13 -2.68
N VAL A 131 -1.17 -16.41 -3.04
CA VAL A 131 -1.21 -17.51 -2.07
C VAL A 131 -0.10 -17.34 -1.04
N LEU A 132 1.12 -16.99 -1.48
CA LEU A 132 2.23 -16.74 -0.56
C LEU A 132 1.95 -15.56 0.38
N ALA A 133 1.37 -14.46 -0.11
CA ALA A 133 1.00 -13.31 0.70
C ALA A 133 -0.01 -13.67 1.80
N TRP A 134 -1.05 -14.43 1.46
CA TRP A 134 -2.02 -14.96 2.43
C TRP A 134 -1.38 -15.88 3.47
N VAL A 135 -0.49 -16.78 3.04
CA VAL A 135 0.24 -17.67 3.97
C VAL A 135 1.11 -16.86 4.93
N LEU A 136 1.84 -15.86 4.44
CA LEU A 136 2.66 -14.99 5.28
C LEU A 136 1.82 -14.23 6.31
N ILE A 137 0.71 -13.63 5.89
CA ILE A 137 -0.21 -12.93 6.81
C ILE A 137 -0.77 -13.89 7.85
N TYR A 138 -1.20 -15.08 7.42
CA TYR A 138 -1.67 -16.12 8.33
C TYR A 138 -0.61 -16.48 9.37
N LEU A 139 0.64 -16.72 8.96
CA LEU A 139 1.73 -17.04 9.87
C LEU A 139 2.04 -15.90 10.87
N CYS A 140 1.92 -14.65 10.44
CA CYS A 140 2.09 -13.48 11.31
C CYS A 140 1.01 -13.39 12.40
N VAL A 141 -0.22 -13.81 12.08
CA VAL A 141 -1.40 -13.64 12.96
C VAL A 141 -1.78 -14.92 13.72
N MET A 142 -1.36 -16.12 13.27
CA MET A 142 -1.88 -17.43 13.76
C MET A 142 -1.76 -17.64 15.28
N ARG A 143 -0.78 -17.00 15.94
CA ARG A 143 -0.55 -17.10 17.40
C ARG A 143 -1.11 -15.89 18.17
N GLY A 144 -1.97 -15.10 17.53
CA GLY A 144 -2.61 -13.92 18.07
C GLY A 144 -1.65 -12.76 18.38
N ILE A 145 -2.13 -11.85 19.23
CA ILE A 145 -1.50 -10.54 19.51
C ILE A 145 -0.10 -10.69 20.13
N LYS A 146 0.14 -11.75 20.92
CA LYS A 146 1.46 -11.99 21.56
C LYS A 146 2.55 -12.32 20.54
N SER A 147 2.21 -13.01 19.45
CA SER A 147 3.15 -13.34 18.38
C SER A 147 3.23 -12.21 17.36
N SER A 148 2.09 -11.65 16.97
CA SER A 148 2.02 -10.51 16.05
C SER A 148 2.79 -9.30 16.59
N GLY A 149 2.74 -9.06 17.92
CA GLY A 149 3.51 -7.99 18.54
C GLY A 149 5.03 -8.16 18.40
N LYS A 150 5.54 -9.40 18.39
CA LYS A 150 6.98 -9.66 18.15
C LYS A 150 7.38 -9.35 16.71
N VAL A 151 6.57 -9.79 15.74
CA VAL A 151 6.78 -9.50 14.31
C VAL A 151 6.70 -8.00 14.04
N MET A 152 5.78 -7.31 14.72
CA MET A 152 5.58 -5.87 14.60
C MET A 152 6.84 -5.06 14.93
N TYR A 153 7.67 -5.48 15.88
CA TYR A 153 8.93 -4.77 16.16
C TYR A 153 9.84 -4.72 14.94
N LEU A 154 9.90 -5.80 14.16
CA LEU A 154 10.66 -5.82 12.91
C LEU A 154 9.95 -5.00 11.82
N THR A 155 8.66 -5.25 11.58
CA THR A 155 7.94 -4.62 10.46
C THR A 155 7.68 -3.13 10.66
N ALA A 156 7.64 -2.64 11.91
CA ALA A 156 7.51 -1.22 12.20
C ALA A 156 8.85 -0.49 12.18
N THR A 157 9.95 -1.11 12.61
CA THR A 157 11.27 -0.44 12.66
C THR A 157 12.01 -0.46 11.32
N PHE A 158 11.91 -1.55 10.57
CA PHE A 158 12.60 -1.72 9.29
C PHE A 158 12.30 -0.60 8.26
N PRO A 159 11.04 -0.16 8.06
CA PRO A 159 10.74 0.95 7.16
C PRO A 159 11.45 2.25 7.52
N TYR A 160 11.62 2.58 8.81
CA TYR A 160 12.34 3.80 9.22
C TYR A 160 13.82 3.75 8.84
N VAL A 161 14.45 2.59 8.98
CA VAL A 161 15.85 2.40 8.57
C VAL A 161 15.99 2.57 7.06
N VAL A 162 15.14 1.87 6.28
CA VAL A 162 15.19 1.91 4.81
C VAL A 162 14.91 3.31 4.28
N THR A 163 13.86 3.97 4.78
CA THR A 163 13.52 5.34 4.36
C THR A 163 14.60 6.35 4.72
N THR A 164 15.27 6.20 5.87
CA THR A 164 16.42 7.04 6.22
C THR A 164 17.59 6.82 5.25
N CYS A 165 17.92 5.58 4.91
CA CYS A 165 18.93 5.28 3.91
C CYS A 165 18.58 5.85 2.53
N PHE A 166 17.32 5.71 2.10
CA PHE A 166 16.83 6.27 0.85
C PHE A 166 16.81 7.79 0.85
N LEU A 167 16.53 8.43 1.99
CA LEU A 167 16.61 9.89 2.12
C LEU A 167 18.05 10.35 1.90
N VAL A 168 19.02 9.75 2.61
CA VAL A 168 20.44 10.09 2.44
C VAL A 168 20.87 9.88 0.99
N ARG A 169 20.52 8.75 0.38
CA ARG A 169 20.88 8.49 -1.02
C ARG A 169 20.22 9.49 -1.98
N SER A 170 18.93 9.76 -1.81
CA SER A 170 18.17 10.70 -2.64
C SER A 170 18.76 12.11 -2.60
N LEU A 171 19.21 12.58 -1.44
CA LEU A 171 19.84 13.89 -1.29
C LEU A 171 21.23 13.99 -1.94
N MET A 172 21.90 12.86 -2.17
CA MET A 172 23.19 12.80 -2.86
C MET A 172 23.06 12.75 -4.39
N LEU A 173 21.85 12.61 -4.95
CA LEU A 173 21.65 12.64 -6.40
C LEU A 173 21.62 14.07 -6.93
N GLU A 174 22.16 14.25 -8.14
CA GLU A 174 22.02 15.49 -8.89
C GLU A 174 20.54 15.78 -9.17
N GLY A 175 20.13 17.05 -9.05
CA GLY A 175 18.73 17.47 -9.24
C GLY A 175 17.82 17.27 -8.03
N ALA A 176 18.29 16.73 -6.90
CA ALA A 176 17.47 16.55 -5.70
C ALA A 176 16.85 17.86 -5.17
N ALA A 177 17.58 18.97 -5.26
CA ALA A 177 17.11 20.29 -4.83
C ALA A 177 15.93 20.81 -5.67
N GLU A 178 15.88 20.48 -6.97
CA GLU A 178 14.80 20.89 -7.86
C GLU A 178 13.51 20.15 -7.54
N GLY A 179 13.60 18.83 -7.30
CA GLY A 179 12.45 18.03 -6.85
C GLY A 179 11.88 18.51 -5.52
N LEU A 180 12.75 18.86 -4.56
CA LEU A 180 12.32 19.43 -3.28
C LEU A 180 11.65 20.80 -3.46
N LYS A 181 12.22 21.66 -4.30
CA LYS A 181 11.65 22.97 -4.62
C LYS A 181 10.26 22.82 -5.24
N TYR A 182 10.10 21.92 -6.20
CA TYR A 182 8.81 21.64 -6.84
C TYR A 182 7.75 21.15 -5.84
N MET A 183 8.11 20.25 -4.93
CA MET A 183 7.19 19.74 -3.91
C MET A 183 6.79 20.80 -2.88
N MET A 184 7.71 21.71 -2.52
CA MET A 184 7.50 22.71 -1.47
C MET A 184 6.91 24.03 -1.98
N THR A 185 6.89 24.29 -3.29
CA THR A 185 6.24 25.49 -3.85
C THR A 185 4.72 25.40 -3.68
N PRO A 186 4.09 26.28 -2.87
CA PRO A 186 2.65 26.21 -2.65
C PRO A 186 1.89 26.77 -3.86
N ASP A 187 1.02 25.95 -4.44
CA ASP A 187 0.01 26.46 -5.37
C ASP A 187 -1.23 26.90 -4.59
N VAL A 188 -1.33 28.21 -4.35
CA VAL A 188 -2.46 28.82 -3.64
C VAL A 188 -3.76 28.76 -4.44
N ARG A 189 -3.72 28.52 -5.76
CA ARG A 189 -4.91 28.48 -6.62
C ARG A 189 -5.76 27.23 -6.33
N LEU A 190 -5.10 26.11 -5.99
CA LEU A 190 -5.73 24.86 -5.58
C LEU A 190 -6.41 24.95 -4.20
N GLN A 191 -6.03 25.93 -3.35
CA GLN A 191 -6.68 26.13 -2.04
C GLN A 191 -8.05 26.82 -2.15
N PHE A 192 -8.31 27.56 -3.24
CA PHE A 192 -9.56 28.32 -3.43
C PHE A 192 -10.68 27.53 -4.10
N ILE A 193 -10.47 26.30 -4.59
CA ILE A 193 -11.51 25.47 -5.24
C ILE A 193 -12.52 24.91 -4.20
N ILE A 194 -12.32 25.16 -2.91
CA ILE A 194 -13.22 24.76 -1.81
C ILE A 194 -14.19 25.91 -1.43
N ASN A 195 -14.18 27.05 -2.13
CA ASN A 195 -15.19 28.12 -2.06
C ASN A 195 -15.76 28.43 -3.45
#